data_AF-A0A9D7NAY8-F1
#
_entry.id   AF-A0A9D7NAY8-F1
#
_cell.length_a   1.000
_cell.length_b   1.000
_cell.length_c   1.000
_cell.angle_alpha   90.00
_cell.angle_beta   90.00
_cell.angle_gamma   90.00
#
_symmetry.space_group_name_H-M   'P 1'
#
loop_
_entity.id
_entity.type
_entity.pdbx_description
1 polymer ?
#
loop_
_entity_poly.entity_id
_entity_poly.type
_entity_poly.pdbx_seq_one_letter_code
_entity_poly.pdbx_strand_id
1 'polypeptide(L)'
;MNLIIKFQRANQTIAAAVSIVLLLILGTNTLSAQVNFQPGYIVKNSGDTLSGWLDYRVSGVLNQSCSFRLNKDAPITVFKPDELSAYHFDNDKTFVSEKVDDTTVY
;
A
#
# COMPACT_ATOMS: atom_id res chain seq x y z
N MET A 1 -48.87 3.16 32.70
CA MET A 1 -47.95 4.23 32.23
C MET A 1 -46.49 3.77 32.17
N ASN A 2 -45.88 3.33 33.27
CA ASN A 2 -44.42 3.03 33.33
C ASN A 2 -43.93 1.86 32.45
N LEU A 3 -44.76 0.84 32.19
CA LEU A 3 -44.36 -0.33 31.39
C LEU A 3 -44.24 0.01 29.89
N ILE A 4 -45.15 0.82 29.36
CA ILE A 4 -45.16 1.25 27.95
C ILE A 4 -43.96 2.17 27.67
N ILE A 5 -43.64 3.08 28.59
CA ILE A 5 -42.47 3.97 28.48
C ILE A 5 -41.17 3.16 28.53
N LYS A 6 -41.07 2.12 29.39
CA LYS A 6 -39.92 1.22 29.42
C LYS A 6 -39.76 0.43 28.12
N PHE A 7 -40.87 -0.06 27.55
CA PHE A 7 -40.87 -0.77 26.27
C PHE A 7 -40.47 0.13 25.09
N GLN A 8 -40.98 1.37 25.03
CA GLN A 8 -40.59 2.34 24.01
C GLN A 8 -39.11 2.74 24.11
N ARG A 9 -38.59 2.93 25.33
CA ARG A 9 -37.15 3.20 25.55
C ARG A 9 -36.28 2.01 25.15
N ALA A 10 -36.68 0.77 25.47
CA ALA A 10 -35.98 -0.44 25.07
C ALA A 10 -35.93 -0.57 23.53
N ASN A 11 -37.05 -0.32 22.84
CA ASN A 11 -37.10 -0.36 21.37
C ASN A 11 -36.20 0.72 20.75
N GLN A 12 -36.15 1.93 21.33
CA GLN A 12 -35.25 2.98 20.87
C GLN A 12 -33.77 2.65 21.10
N THR A 13 -33.41 2.03 22.24
CA THR A 13 -32.03 1.58 22.48
C THR A 13 -31.61 0.46 21.52
N ILE A 14 -32.51 -0.45 21.17
CA ILE A 14 -32.26 -1.51 20.19
C ILE A 14 -32.09 -0.90 18.79
N ALA A 15 -32.96 0.03 18.39
CA ALA A 15 -32.86 0.71 17.09
C ALA A 15 -31.56 1.53 16.95
N ALA A 16 -31.14 2.21 18.02
CA ALA A 16 -29.86 2.92 18.07
C ALA A 16 -28.68 1.94 17.95
N ALA A 17 -28.70 0.82 18.67
CA ALA A 17 -27.67 -0.21 18.58
C ALA A 17 -27.60 -0.84 17.17
N VAL A 18 -28.75 -1.14 16.54
CA VAL A 18 -28.82 -1.64 15.16
C VAL A 18 -28.26 -0.63 14.18
N SER A 19 -28.56 0.67 14.35
CA SER A 19 -28.03 1.74 13.49
C SER A 19 -26.52 1.89 13.62
N ILE A 20 -25.98 1.78 14.85
CA ILE A 20 -24.54 1.79 15.11
C ILE A 20 -23.85 0.58 14.47
N VAL A 21 -24.42 -0.62 14.62
CA VAL A 21 -23.90 -1.85 14.00
C VAL A 21 -23.93 -1.75 12.48
N LEU A 22 -24.99 -1.20 11.89
CA LEU A 22 -25.10 -0.99 10.45
C LEU A 22 -24.04 0.00 9.93
N LEU A 23 -23.80 1.11 10.63
CA LEU A 23 -22.74 2.08 10.30
C LEU A 23 -21.34 1.46 10.35
N LEU A 24 -21.09 0.57 11.32
CA LEU A 24 -19.82 -0.14 11.45
C LEU A 24 -19.59 -1.14 10.29
N ILE A 25 -20.63 -1.84 9.83
CA ILE A 25 -20.53 -2.79 8.71
C ILE A 25 -20.21 -2.06 7.39
N LEU A 26 -20.81 -0.89 7.17
CA LEU A 26 -20.62 -0.09 5.96
C LEU A 26 -19.22 0.54 5.85
N GLY A 27 -18.50 0.72 6.96
CA GLY A 27 -17.17 1.34 7.00
C GLY A 27 -15.99 0.45 6.61
N THR A 28 -16.20 -0.84 6.34
CA THR A 28 -15.10 -1.81 6.15
C THR A 28 -14.63 -1.97 4.70
N ASN A 29 -15.32 -1.35 3.74
CA ASN A 29 -14.98 -1.49 2.33
C ASN A 29 -14.07 -0.33 1.91
N THR A 30 -12.86 -0.65 1.46
CA THR A 30 -11.81 0.24 0.89
C THR A 30 -10.69 0.72 1.82
N LEU A 31 -10.08 -0.21 2.56
CA LEU A 31 -8.65 -0.06 2.90
C LEU A 31 -7.81 -0.40 1.66
N SER A 32 -7.71 0.54 0.71
CA SER A 32 -6.59 0.51 -0.23
C SER A 32 -5.35 0.93 0.56
N ALA A 33 -4.48 -0.03 0.88
CA ALA A 33 -3.15 0.28 1.40
C ALA A 33 -2.53 1.34 0.48
N GLN A 34 -2.31 2.55 1.00
CA GLN A 34 -2.15 3.79 0.25
C GLN A 34 -1.06 3.67 -0.82
N VAL A 35 -1.46 3.36 -2.06
CA VAL A 35 -0.54 3.27 -3.19
C VAL A 35 -0.19 4.69 -3.62
N ASN A 36 1.08 5.02 -3.60
CA ASN A 36 1.55 6.38 -3.86
C ASN A 36 2.54 6.38 -5.01
N PHE A 37 2.02 6.32 -6.23
CA PHE A 37 2.86 6.34 -7.42
C PHE A 37 3.47 7.73 -7.65
N GLN A 38 4.80 7.76 -7.69
CA GLN A 38 5.61 8.95 -7.95
C GLN A 38 6.45 8.75 -9.23
N PRO A 39 6.75 9.82 -9.99
CA PRO A 39 7.57 9.72 -11.19
C PRO A 39 9.02 9.32 -10.86
N GLY A 40 9.63 8.55 -11.75
CA GLY A 40 10.97 8.04 -11.58
C GLY A 40 11.39 7.07 -12.68
N TYR A 41 12.43 6.30 -12.43
CA TYR A 41 12.91 5.28 -13.35
C TYR A 41 13.47 4.04 -12.65
N ILE A 42 13.48 2.92 -13.37
CA ILE A 42 14.17 1.69 -12.99
C ILE A 42 15.38 1.46 -13.90
N VAL A 43 16.40 0.80 -13.36
CA VAL A 43 17.55 0.31 -14.11
C VAL A 43 17.58 -1.21 -13.96
N LYS A 44 17.39 -1.94 -15.05
CA LYS A 44 17.48 -3.41 -15.06
C LYS A 44 18.93 -3.85 -14.93
N ASN A 45 19.16 -5.10 -14.55
CA ASN A 45 20.51 -5.68 -14.55
C ASN A 45 21.17 -5.72 -15.94
N SER A 46 20.39 -5.66 -17.02
CA SER A 46 20.92 -5.50 -18.39
C SER A 46 21.55 -4.14 -18.64
N GLY A 47 21.32 -3.16 -17.76
CA GLY A 47 21.70 -1.75 -17.95
C GLY A 47 20.61 -0.90 -18.61
N ASP A 48 19.53 -1.49 -19.11
CA ASP A 48 18.43 -0.71 -19.69
C ASP A 48 17.73 0.11 -18.60
N THR A 49 17.42 1.36 -18.92
CA THR A 49 16.67 2.27 -18.05
C THR A 49 15.27 2.49 -18.59
N LEU A 50 14.25 2.41 -17.73
CA LEU A 50 12.86 2.66 -18.09
C LEU A 50 12.25 3.71 -17.16
N SER A 51 11.83 4.84 -17.72
CA SER A 51 11.10 5.88 -17.00
C SER A 51 9.63 5.50 -16.85
N GLY A 52 9.04 5.87 -15.72
CA GLY A 52 7.64 5.60 -15.43
C GLY A 52 7.27 6.07 -14.02
N TRP A 53 6.45 5.28 -13.34
CA TRP A 53 5.92 5.60 -12.03
C TRP A 53 6.21 4.46 -11.06
N LEU A 54 6.72 4.82 -9.89
CA LEU A 54 7.17 3.92 -8.83
C LEU A 54 6.27 4.07 -7.61
N ASP A 55 5.83 2.97 -7.01
CA ASP A 55 5.04 3.00 -5.78
C ASP A 55 5.93 3.39 -4.58
N TYR A 56 5.71 4.57 -4.05
CA TYR A 56 6.43 5.13 -2.93
C TYR A 56 5.89 4.60 -1.60
N ARG A 57 6.68 3.80 -0.89
CA ARG A 57 6.32 3.22 0.40
C ARG A 57 7.28 3.66 1.49
N VAL A 58 6.78 3.97 2.68
CA VAL A 58 7.63 4.28 3.84
C VAL A 58 8.41 3.03 4.24
N SER A 59 9.70 3.21 4.54
CA SER A 59 10.80 2.24 4.54
C SER A 59 10.51 0.86 5.15
N GLY A 60 11.02 -0.17 4.48
CA GLY A 60 10.99 -1.59 4.88
C GLY A 60 10.69 -2.50 3.68
N VAL A 61 9.71 -2.10 2.87
CA VAL A 61 9.27 -2.84 1.65
C VAL A 61 10.03 -2.41 0.40
N LEU A 62 10.50 -1.15 0.33
CA LEU A 62 11.27 -0.64 -0.81
C LEU A 62 12.53 -1.47 -1.09
N ASN A 63 13.16 -2.01 -0.05
CA ASN A 63 14.36 -2.84 -0.20
C ASN A 63 14.03 -4.29 -0.62
N GLN A 64 12.75 -4.67 -0.65
CA GLN A 64 12.30 -6.03 -0.97
C GLN A 64 11.63 -6.14 -2.34
N SER A 65 11.05 -5.04 -2.83
CA SER A 65 10.39 -5.01 -4.15
C SER A 65 10.14 -3.57 -4.60
N CYS A 66 10.08 -3.39 -5.92
CA CYS A 66 9.76 -2.15 -6.59
C CYS A 66 8.52 -2.35 -7.47
N SER A 67 7.41 -1.69 -7.15
CA SER A 67 6.22 -1.70 -8.01
C SER A 67 6.32 -0.56 -9.02
N PHE A 68 6.30 -0.90 -10.30
CA PHE A 68 6.50 0.02 -11.42
C PHE A 68 5.32 -0.04 -12.40
N ARG A 69 5.00 1.09 -13.01
CA ARG A 69 4.10 1.16 -14.17
C ARG A 69 4.63 2.18 -15.17
N LEU A 70 4.43 1.91 -16.46
CA LEU A 70 4.93 2.77 -17.54
C LEU A 70 4.24 4.14 -17.57
N ASN A 71 2.94 4.17 -17.24
CA ASN A 71 2.13 5.37 -17.16
C ASN A 71 0.97 5.14 -16.17
N LYS A 72 0.08 6.13 -16.00
CA LYS A 72 -1.00 6.09 -15.00
C LYS A 72 -2.00 4.95 -15.19
N ASP A 73 -2.18 4.48 -16.41
CA ASP A 73 -3.18 3.46 -16.78
C ASP A 73 -2.55 2.09 -17.08
N ALA A 74 -1.22 2.01 -17.07
CA ALA A 74 -0.49 0.78 -17.33
C ALA A 74 -0.62 -0.20 -16.14
N PRO A 75 -0.62 -1.52 -16.42
CA PRO A 75 -0.53 -2.54 -15.37
C PRO A 75 0.70 -2.35 -14.49
N ILE A 76 0.57 -2.71 -13.21
CA ILE A 76 1.67 -2.68 -12.24
C ILE A 76 2.51 -3.93 -12.44
N THR A 77 3.82 -3.74 -12.60
CA THR A 77 4.84 -4.79 -12.59
C THR A 77 5.63 -4.68 -11.30
N VAL A 78 5.81 -5.79 -10.58
CA VAL A 78 6.60 -5.83 -9.34
C VAL A 78 7.94 -6.48 -9.64
N PHE A 79 9.01 -5.73 -9.43
CA PHE A 79 10.39 -6.19 -9.57
C PHE A 79 11.01 -6.49 -8.22
N LYS A 80 11.82 -7.53 -8.15
CA LYS A 80 12.65 -7.86 -6.99
C LYS A 80 14.01 -7.15 -7.06
N PRO A 81 14.73 -7.03 -5.92
CA PRO A 81 16.05 -6.41 -5.88
C PRO A 81 17.08 -7.11 -6.77
N ASP A 82 16.95 -8.41 -7.01
CA ASP A 82 17.85 -9.17 -7.87
C ASP A 82 17.55 -9.01 -9.37
N GLU A 83 16.47 -8.32 -9.75
CA GLU A 83 16.11 -8.02 -11.15
C GLU A 83 16.52 -6.61 -11.58
N LEU A 84 16.66 -5.69 -10.62
CA LEU A 84 17.04 -4.30 -10.83
C LEU A 84 18.39 -4.00 -10.20
N SER A 85 19.24 -3.29 -10.93
CA SER A 85 20.49 -2.76 -10.37
C SER A 85 20.22 -1.49 -9.55
N ALA A 86 19.20 -0.71 -9.93
CA ALA A 86 18.77 0.47 -9.19
C ALA A 86 17.34 0.90 -9.56
N TYR A 87 16.75 1.77 -8.73
CA TYR A 87 15.60 2.60 -9.10
C TYR A 87 15.67 3.96 -8.39
N HIS A 88 15.07 4.97 -9.00
CA HIS A 88 15.18 6.36 -8.57
C HIS A 88 13.85 7.08 -8.68
N PHE A 89 13.52 7.90 -7.67
CA PHE A 89 12.41 8.82 -7.69
C PHE A 89 12.90 10.22 -8.06
N ASP A 90 12.31 10.87 -9.08
CA ASP A 90 12.84 12.11 -9.69
C ASP A 90 13.12 13.27 -8.70
N ASN A 91 12.40 13.30 -7.56
CA ASN A 91 12.54 14.34 -6.54
C ASN A 91 12.86 13.77 -5.14
N ASP A 92 13.38 12.54 -5.06
CA ASP A 92 13.66 11.88 -3.78
C ASP A 92 14.86 10.91 -3.89
N LYS A 93 14.79 9.79 -3.17
CA LYS A 93 15.89 8.83 -2.99
C LYS A 93 16.17 7.99 -4.25
N THR A 94 17.42 7.54 -4.33
CA THR A 94 17.87 6.43 -5.17
C THR A 94 18.08 5.19 -4.31
N PHE A 95 17.71 4.04 -4.85
CA PHE A 95 17.97 2.74 -4.27
C PHE A 95 18.84 1.94 -5.23
N VAL A 96 19.85 1.25 -4.69
CA VAL A 96 20.81 0.44 -5.44
C VAL A 96 20.78 -0.97 -4.86
N SER A 97 20.77 -1.97 -5.74
CA SER A 97 20.86 -3.37 -5.37
C SER A 97 22.30 -3.85 -5.51
N GLU A 98 22.89 -4.31 -4.42
CA GLU A 98 24.22 -4.90 -4.40
C GLU A 98 24.16 -6.33 -3.87
N LYS A 99 24.89 -7.24 -4.52
CA LYS A 99 25.07 -8.58 -3.98
C LYS A 99 26.13 -8.51 -2.88
N VAL A 100 25.75 -8.87 -1.66
CA VAL A 100 26.70 -9.07 -0.58
C VAL A 100 27.26 -10.48 -0.73
N ASP A 101 28.57 -10.60 -0.96
CA ASP A 101 29.26 -11.90 -0.95
C ASP A 101 29.06 -12.54 0.42
N ASP A 102 28.67 -13.81 0.41
CA ASP A 102 28.21 -14.61 1.54
C ASP A 102 29.35 -14.84 2.56
N THR A 103 29.70 -13.79 3.30
CA THR A 103 30.65 -13.87 4.40
C THR A 103 29.87 -14.20 5.65
N THR A 104 29.75 -15.50 5.92
CA THR A 104 29.34 -15.99 7.24
C THR A 104 30.34 -15.47 8.28
N VAL A 105 29.94 -14.46 9.04
CA VAL A 105 30.72 -13.99 10.19
C VAL A 105 30.29 -14.84 11.40
N TYR A 106 31.21 -15.69 11.88
CA TYR A 106 31.07 -16.48 13.11
C TYR A 106 31.16 -15.60 14.37
#